data_AF-K2E663-F1
#
_entry.id   AF-K2E663-F1
#
_cell.length_a   1.000
_cell.length_b   1.000
_cell.length_c   1.000
_cell.angle_alpha   90.00
_cell.angle_beta   90.00
_cell.angle_gamma   90.00
#
_symmetry.space_group_name_H-M   'P 1'
#
loop_
_entity.id
_entity.type
_entity.pdbx_description
1 polymer ?
#
loop_
_entity_poly.entity_id
_entity_poly.type
_entity_poly.pdbx_seq_one_letter_code
_entity_poly.pdbx_strand_id
1 'polypeptide(L)'
;MTQHTIVLDTFQYAKDLQKAGFTEIQVETQVKYAKEQAKNLSEWIDDNLATKQDIKALGAEIKLSEERTGKSIAQMGYKTIAVLGGMIAASVTILGFLIKL
;
A
#
# COMPACT_ATOMS: atom_id res chain seq x y z
N MET A 1 -9.72 -10.73 2.53
CA MET A 1 -9.81 -9.53 3.39
C MET A 1 -10.97 -9.74 4.34
N THR A 2 -10.71 -9.93 5.62
CA THR A 2 -11.74 -9.99 6.66
C THR A 2 -12.27 -8.58 6.89
N GLN A 3 -13.49 -8.29 6.43
CA GLN A 3 -14.18 -7.06 6.82
C GLN A 3 -14.43 -7.15 8.33
N HIS A 4 -13.82 -6.24 9.10
CA HIS A 4 -14.12 -6.13 10.52
C HIS A 4 -15.43 -5.37 10.67
N THR A 5 -16.54 -6.08 10.48
CA THR A 5 -17.87 -5.52 10.74
C THR A 5 -18.08 -5.44 12.24
N ILE A 6 -18.15 -4.24 12.79
CA ILE A 6 -18.66 -4.04 14.14
C ILE A 6 -20.16 -4.33 14.11
N VAL A 7 -20.54 -5.50 14.64
CA VAL A 7 -21.95 -5.87 14.78
C VAL A 7 -22.41 -5.44 16.17
N LEU A 8 -23.18 -4.35 16.21
CA LEU A 8 -23.90 -3.96 17.41
C LEU A 8 -25.21 -4.77 17.48
N ASP A 9 -25.38 -5.57 18.54
CA ASP A 9 -26.65 -6.22 18.84
C ASP A 9 -27.64 -5.19 19.39
N THR A 10 -28.34 -4.51 18.47
CA THR A 10 -29.32 -3.47 18.80
C THR A 10 -30.50 -4.01 19.61
N PHE A 11 -30.80 -5.32 19.52
CA PHE A 11 -31.91 -5.93 20.23
C PHE A 11 -31.57 -6.14 21.71
N GLN A 12 -30.39 -6.69 21.99
CA GLN A 12 -29.94 -6.85 23.37
C GLN A 12 -29.71 -5.50 24.04
N TYR A 13 -29.13 -4.54 23.32
CA TYR A 13 -28.96 -3.16 23.79
C TYR A 13 -30.29 -2.48 24.14
N ALA A 14 -31.31 -2.63 23.26
CA ALA A 14 -32.64 -2.10 23.52
C ALA A 14 -33.29 -2.71 24.78
N LYS A 15 -33.16 -4.04 24.94
CA LYS A 15 -33.66 -4.76 26.12
C LYS A 15 -33.04 -4.26 27.42
N ASP A 16 -31.75 -4.00 27.43
CA ASP A 16 -31.06 -3.56 28.64
C ASP A 16 -31.39 -2.10 28.98
N LEU A 17 -31.62 -1.25 27.97
CA LEU A 17 -32.17 0.11 28.19
C LEU A 17 -33.59 0.08 28.76
N GLN A 18 -34.47 -0.80 28.24
CA GLN A 18 -35.82 -0.95 28.80
C GLN A 18 -35.78 -1.45 30.25
N LYS A 19 -34.91 -2.42 30.57
CA LYS A 19 -34.70 -2.89 31.95
C LYS A 19 -34.16 -1.81 32.88
N ALA A 20 -33.36 -0.88 32.36
CA ALA A 20 -32.85 0.27 33.09
C ALA A 20 -33.91 1.38 33.30
N GLY A 21 -35.15 1.18 32.82
CA GLY A 21 -36.27 2.10 33.04
C GLY A 21 -36.40 3.20 31.98
N PHE A 22 -35.69 3.10 30.86
CA PHE A 22 -35.87 4.03 29.73
C PHE A 22 -37.20 3.78 29.03
N THR A 23 -37.83 4.87 28.58
CA THR A 23 -39.07 4.78 27.79
C THR A 23 -38.76 4.27 26.38
N GLU A 24 -39.76 3.71 25.71
CA GLU A 24 -39.61 3.13 24.37
C GLU A 24 -39.05 4.14 23.35
N ILE A 25 -39.49 5.39 23.42
CA ILE A 25 -38.98 6.50 22.59
C ILE A 25 -37.49 6.78 22.86
N GLN A 26 -37.07 6.74 24.13
CA GLN A 26 -35.66 6.94 24.49
C GLN A 26 -34.79 5.78 24.03
N VAL A 27 -35.31 4.56 24.12
CA VAL A 27 -34.63 3.34 23.66
C VAL A 27 -34.41 3.38 22.15
N GLU A 28 -35.45 3.66 21.36
CA GLU A 28 -35.33 3.79 19.90
C GLU A 28 -34.32 4.86 19.50
N THR A 29 -34.34 6.00 20.19
CA THR A 29 -33.42 7.11 19.95
C THR A 29 -31.97 6.67 20.22
N GLN A 30 -31.71 6.04 21.37
CA GLN A 30 -30.38 5.54 21.73
C GLN A 30 -29.89 4.44 20.79
N VAL A 31 -30.74 3.50 20.41
CA VAL A 31 -30.42 2.42 19.47
C VAL A 31 -30.04 3.00 18.10
N LYS A 32 -30.77 4.03 17.64
CA LYS A 32 -30.46 4.72 16.39
C LYS A 32 -29.08 5.38 16.44
N TYR A 33 -28.79 6.13 17.51
CA TYR A 33 -27.47 6.76 17.68
C TYR A 33 -26.35 5.72 17.81
N ALA A 34 -26.57 4.62 18.52
CA ALA A 34 -25.57 3.57 18.67
C ALA A 34 -25.28 2.86 17.34
N LYS A 35 -26.30 2.63 16.51
CA LYS A 35 -26.14 2.08 15.15
C LYS A 35 -25.34 3.00 14.23
N GLU A 36 -25.60 4.30 14.32
CA GLU A 36 -24.88 5.30 13.53
C GLU A 36 -23.41 5.43 13.97
N GLN A 37 -23.15 5.42 15.27
CA GLN A 37 -21.79 5.38 15.81
C GLN A 37 -21.04 4.11 15.41
N ALA A 38 -21.68 2.94 15.46
CA ALA A 38 -21.06 1.69 15.02
C ALA A 38 -20.66 1.72 13.53
N LYS A 39 -21.52 2.32 12.68
CA LYS A 39 -21.22 2.52 11.26
C LYS A 39 -20.02 3.45 11.06
N ASN A 40 -20.04 4.64 11.68
CA ASN A 40 -18.96 5.61 11.55
C ASN A 40 -17.63 5.07 12.09
N LEU A 41 -17.67 4.29 13.18
CA LEU A 41 -16.49 3.64 13.73
C LEU A 41 -15.96 2.56 12.80
N SER A 42 -16.84 1.77 12.16
CA SER A 42 -16.45 0.78 11.16
C SER A 42 -15.76 1.44 9.97
N GLU A 43 -16.31 2.54 9.45
CA GLU A 43 -15.71 3.31 8.35
C GLU A 43 -14.36 3.91 8.76
N TRP A 44 -14.28 4.51 9.95
CA TRP A 44 -13.03 5.08 10.47
C TRP A 44 -11.95 4.00 10.66
N ILE A 45 -12.31 2.84 11.21
CA ILE A 45 -11.42 1.68 11.36
C ILE A 45 -10.97 1.19 9.99
N ASP A 46 -11.87 1.12 9.00
CA ASP A 46 -11.50 0.67 7.66
C ASP A 46 -10.51 1.61 6.97
N ASP A 47 -10.61 2.93 7.21
CA ASP A 47 -9.74 3.96 6.63
C ASP A 47 -8.43 4.17 7.41
N ASN A 48 -8.47 3.98 8.73
CA ASN A 48 -7.35 4.25 9.65
C ASN A 48 -6.72 2.99 10.24
N LEU A 49 -7.09 1.79 9.78
CA LEU A 49 -6.35 0.58 10.14
C LEU A 49 -4.89 0.79 9.72
N ALA A 50 -4.02 0.99 10.71
CA ALA A 50 -2.60 1.28 10.53
C ALA A 50 -1.97 0.33 9.49
N THR A 51 -2.33 -0.94 9.54
CA THR A 51 -1.88 -1.97 8.61
C THR A 51 -2.21 -1.71 7.14
N LYS A 52 -3.34 -1.08 6.78
CA LYS A 52 -3.65 -0.76 5.37
C LYS A 52 -2.81 0.40 4.86
N GLN A 53 -2.62 1.44 5.67
CA GLN A 53 -1.78 2.57 5.31
C GLN A 53 -0.30 2.17 5.25
N ASP A 54 0.15 1.34 6.19
CA ASP A 54 1.51 0.80 6.22
C ASP A 54 1.77 -0.08 4.99
N ILE A 55 0.85 -0.97 4.61
CA ILE A 55 0.96 -1.78 3.38
C ILE A 55 1.04 -0.89 2.14
N LYS A 56 0.25 0.18 2.07
CA LYS A 56 0.27 1.12 0.94
C LYS A 56 1.60 1.88 0.88
N ALA A 57 2.13 2.32 2.02
CA ALA A 57 3.42 2.98 2.12
C ALA A 57 4.56 2.04 1.69
N LEU A 58 4.57 0.81 2.21
CA LEU A 58 5.54 -0.23 1.83
C LEU A 58 5.47 -0.56 0.34
N GLY A 59 4.27 -0.67 -0.24
CA GLY A 59 4.10 -0.91 -1.67
C GLY A 59 4.65 0.21 -2.54
N ALA A 60 4.48 1.47 -2.13
CA ALA A 60 5.05 2.62 -2.84
C ALA A 60 6.59 2.63 -2.75
N GLU A 61 7.14 2.29 -1.58
CA GLU A 61 8.58 2.27 -1.34
C GLU A 61 9.28 1.14 -2.12
N ILE A 62 8.65 -0.05 -2.19
CA ILE A 62 9.10 -1.17 -3.02
C ILE A 62 9.18 -0.75 -4.49
N LYS A 63 8.12 -0.15 -5.03
CA LYS A 63 8.08 0.27 -6.43
C LYS A 63 9.17 1.29 -6.77
N LEU A 64 9.41 2.23 -5.86
CA LEU A 64 10.45 3.26 -6.02
C LEU A 64 11.85 2.63 -5.96
N SER A 65 12.05 1.62 -5.12
CA SER A 65 13.27 0.83 -5.04
C SER A 65 13.52 0.01 -6.32
N GLU A 66 12.48 -0.62 -6.87
CA GLU A 66 12.54 -1.36 -8.14
C GLU A 66 12.92 -0.43 -9.30
N GLU A 67 12.30 0.76 -9.40
CA GLU A 67 12.65 1.74 -10.43
C GLU A 67 14.09 2.22 -10.32
N ARG A 68 14.58 2.49 -9.10
CA ARG A 68 15.99 2.88 -8.87
C ARG A 68 16.94 1.76 -9.28
N THR A 69 16.62 0.53 -8.90
CA THR A 69 17.42 -0.65 -9.25
C THR A 69 17.45 -0.86 -10.76
N GLY A 70 16.31 -0.78 -11.44
CA GLY A 70 16.22 -0.88 -12.90
C GLY A 70 17.02 0.21 -13.61
N LYS A 71 16.92 1.47 -13.16
CA LYS A 71 17.73 2.57 -13.71
C LYS A 71 19.22 2.35 -13.49
N SER A 72 19.62 1.88 -12.30
CA SER A 72 21.03 1.60 -11.99
C SER A 72 21.58 0.48 -12.87
N ILE A 73 20.83 -0.60 -13.06
CA ILE A 73 21.21 -1.71 -13.94
C ILE A 73 21.35 -1.22 -15.39
N ALA A 74 20.40 -0.43 -15.89
CA ALA A 74 20.47 0.12 -17.24
C ALA A 74 21.71 1.01 -17.43
N GLN A 75 21.99 1.90 -16.47
CA GLN A 75 23.18 2.75 -16.51
C GLN A 75 24.47 1.94 -16.48
N MET A 76 24.55 0.92 -15.63
CA MET A 76 25.69 0.01 -15.58
C MET A 76 25.85 -0.76 -16.90
N GLY A 77 24.75 -1.22 -17.49
CA GLY A 77 24.74 -1.87 -18.80
C GLY A 77 25.30 -0.97 -19.89
N TYR A 78 24.79 0.26 -20.01
CA TYR A 78 25.29 1.25 -20.99
C TYR A 78 26.78 1.55 -20.79
N LYS A 79 27.22 1.78 -19.56
CA LYS A 79 28.63 2.05 -19.26
C LYS A 79 29.52 0.86 -19.65
N THR A 80 29.06 -0.36 -19.37
CA THR A 80 29.80 -1.59 -19.69
C THR A 80 29.91 -1.78 -21.21
N ILE A 81 28.79 -1.60 -21.93
CA ILE A 81 28.76 -1.70 -23.40
C ILE A 81 29.67 -0.64 -24.03
N ALA A 82 29.62 0.61 -23.56
CA ALA A 82 30.45 1.67 -24.10
C ALA A 82 31.96 1.40 -23.90
N VAL A 83 32.36 0.94 -22.71
CA VAL A 83 33.76 0.62 -22.40
C VAL A 83 34.23 -0.57 -23.25
N LEU A 84 33.47 -1.66 -23.29
CA LEU A 84 33.84 -2.86 -24.05
C LEU A 84 33.86 -2.58 -25.56
N GLY A 85 32.84 -1.89 -26.07
CA GLY A 85 32.77 -1.49 -27.49
C GLY A 85 33.95 -0.59 -27.88
N GLY A 86 34.32 0.36 -27.03
CA GLY A 86 35.49 1.23 -27.25
C GLY A 86 36.80 0.43 -27.28
N MET A 87 36.99 -0.52 -26.36
CA MET A 87 38.17 -1.38 -26.33
C MET A 87 38.27 -2.25 -27.59
N ILE A 88 37.16 -2.87 -28.02
CA ILE A 88 37.12 -3.69 -29.24
C ILE A 88 37.45 -2.83 -30.46
N ALA A 89 36.80 -1.67 -30.63
CA ALA A 89 37.05 -0.77 -31.75
C ALA A 89 38.52 -0.31 -31.82
N ALA A 90 39.12 0.03 -30.67
CA ALA A 90 40.53 0.39 -30.59
C ALA A 90 41.44 -0.78 -31.01
N SER A 91 41.18 -2.00 -30.49
CA SER A 91 41.98 -3.19 -30.82
C SER A 91 41.93 -3.54 -32.32
N VAL A 92 40.76 -3.47 -32.94
CA VAL A 92 40.59 -3.73 -34.38
C VAL A 92 41.32 -2.69 -35.23
N THR A 93 41.30 -1.42 -34.80
CA THR A 93 41.98 -0.33 -35.51
C THR A 93 43.50 -0.51 -35.48
N ILE A 94 44.06 -0.90 -34.32
CA ILE A 94 45.50 -1.19 -34.17
C ILE A 94 45.92 -2.37 -35.06
N LEU A 95 45.14 -3.46 -35.04
CA LEU A 95 45.41 -4.63 -35.89
C LEU A 95 45.35 -4.29 -37.37
N GLY A 96 44.35 -3.52 -37.81
CA GLY A 96 44.22 -3.09 -39.20
C GLY A 96 45.37 -2.20 -39.66
N PHE A 97 45.89 -1.34 -38.78
CA PHE A 97 47.07 -0.52 -39.07
C PHE A 97 48.34 -1.39 -39.20
N LEU A 98 48.53 -2.37 -38.31
CA LEU A 98 49.69 -3.27 -38.34
C LEU A 98 49.71 -4.21 -39.54
N ILE A 99 48.56 -4.67 -40.03
CA ILE A 99 48.48 -5.52 -41.23
C ILE A 99 48.82 -4.74 -42.52
N LYS A 100 48.60 -3.42 -42.52
CA LYS A 100 48.83 -2.55 -43.68
C LYS A 100 50.28 -2.04 -43.74
N LEU A 101 51.01 -2.08 -42.63
CA LEU A 101 52.42 -1.72 -42.54
C LEU A 101 53.32 -2.86 -43.07
#